data_AF-A0A848HSL6-F1
#
_entry.id   AF-A0A848HSL6-F1
#
_cell.length_a   1.000
_cell.length_b   1.000
_cell.length_c   1.000
_cell.angle_alpha   90.00
_cell.angle_beta   90.00
_cell.angle_gamma   90.00
#
_symmetry.space_group_name_H-M   'P 1'
#
loop_
_entity.id
_entity.type
_entity.pdbx_description
1 polymer ?
#
loop_
_entity_poly.entity_id
_entity_poly.type
_entity_poly.pdbx_seq_one_letter_code
_entity_poly.pdbx_strand_id
1 'polypeptide(L)'
;MAITPVPAMTDTPPFPALADRAAGTYNAKAYAFGSHMSDTFNSELVAVATNVQGNAADAAASATTATTKASEATSSASNAASSAASALTAPGTSATSATSLLIGTGSKSLIIQTSKAYSVGQSVVIADSASPSANWMWGQITSYDAGTGALVVNVKEAGGSGTYGSWAVSLSSSPGLAAPRIVRSPRASNTMLGASDQATLIDITGGTFSQTFAAAAVLGNGWCCWLRNSGTGDITLDPNGAELIDGLSSYIMYPGEARLIQCNGTTLTSMVISPFNKTFTVSSNFIKPPGYTDFGGVTWNGGRGGSGGSGYNTTNGFPGSGGSGGTGGEGGWFTIGASKLGASSTVTIGAGGSGGTATNIANAAGGAEGAGGTTSFGPISLAIDDYGPWFARKNGGNGSSIGSPPTAGVAARGGGGGGGGGAGGNQGNTVGAGGTSITGGNGGSGGAQNTTGVAGAARGGGGGGGGGASADGTMSGPGGPGGRGEVCVWGIA
;
A
#
# COMPACT_ATOMS: atom_id res chain seq x y z
N MET A 1 10.46 21.24 26.41
CA MET A 1 9.29 21.16 27.31
C MET A 1 9.75 20.44 28.57
N ALA A 2 9.70 21.09 29.73
CA ALA A 2 10.01 20.42 30.99
C ALA A 2 8.74 19.68 31.43
N ILE A 3 8.78 18.36 31.48
CA ILE A 3 7.64 17.56 31.97
C ILE A 3 7.44 17.95 33.44
N THR A 4 6.24 18.41 33.79
CA THR A 4 5.94 18.64 35.20
C THR A 4 5.84 17.28 35.90
N PRO A 5 6.62 17.02 36.96
CA PRO A 5 6.60 15.73 37.65
C PRO A 5 5.21 15.34 38.12
N VAL A 6 4.90 14.04 38.07
CA VAL A 6 3.62 13.52 38.54
C VAL A 6 3.49 13.77 40.05
N PRO A 7 2.37 14.33 40.53
CA PRO A 7 2.10 14.44 41.96
C PRO A 7 2.17 13.07 42.64
N ALA A 8 2.77 13.00 43.83
CA ALA A 8 2.80 11.77 44.61
C ALA A 8 1.40 11.38 45.10
N MET A 9 1.14 10.08 45.21
CA MET A 9 -0.06 9.55 45.85
C MET A 9 0.29 8.97 47.21
N THR A 10 -0.54 9.26 48.21
CA THR A 10 -0.42 8.69 49.54
C THR A 10 -0.88 7.21 49.52
N ASP A 11 -0.16 6.35 50.24
CA ASP A 11 -0.49 4.92 50.31
C ASP A 11 -1.86 4.71 50.95
N THR A 12 -2.71 3.94 50.26
CA THR A 12 -4.04 3.61 50.75
C THR A 12 -3.97 2.73 52.00
N PRO A 13 -4.62 3.10 53.11
CA PRO A 13 -4.76 2.24 54.28
C PRO A 13 -5.39 0.89 53.90
N PRO A 14 -5.03 -0.22 54.55
CA PRO A 14 -5.59 -1.52 54.20
C PRO A 14 -7.08 -1.59 54.56
N PHE A 15 -7.89 -2.16 53.67
CA PHE A 15 -9.28 -2.47 53.96
C PHE A 15 -9.35 -3.51 55.10
N PRO A 16 -10.25 -3.36 56.09
CA PRO A 16 -10.33 -4.26 57.23
C PRO A 16 -10.70 -5.69 56.82
N ALA A 17 -9.98 -6.67 57.34
CA ALA A 17 -10.29 -8.09 57.16
C ALA A 17 -11.29 -8.56 58.23
N LEU A 18 -12.03 -9.64 57.97
CA LEU A 18 -12.98 -10.21 58.95
C LEU A 18 -12.28 -10.62 60.26
N ALA A 19 -11.02 -11.05 60.19
CA ALA A 19 -10.20 -11.37 61.36
C ALA A 19 -9.96 -10.16 62.29
N ASP A 20 -10.00 -8.93 61.76
CA ASP A 20 -9.82 -7.70 62.54
C ASP A 20 -11.01 -7.41 63.48
N ARG A 21 -12.15 -8.10 63.31
CA ARG A 21 -13.28 -8.02 64.26
C ARG A 21 -12.94 -8.69 65.58
N ALA A 22 -12.29 -9.85 65.52
CA ALA A 22 -11.85 -10.58 66.71
C ALA A 22 -10.78 -9.79 67.49
N ALA A 23 -9.98 -8.98 66.79
CA ALA A 23 -8.98 -8.09 67.38
C ALA A 23 -9.54 -6.71 67.82
N GLY A 24 -10.83 -6.43 67.60
CA GLY A 24 -11.45 -5.14 67.95
C GLY A 24 -11.02 -3.93 67.10
N THR A 25 -10.14 -4.11 66.11
CA THR A 25 -9.58 -3.02 65.27
C THR A 25 -10.35 -2.76 63.98
N TYR A 26 -11.36 -3.58 63.66
CA TYR A 26 -12.12 -3.51 62.41
C TYR A 26 -12.69 -2.11 62.13
N ASN A 27 -13.39 -1.52 63.11
CA ASN A 27 -14.06 -0.23 62.93
C ASN A 27 -13.06 0.93 62.72
N ALA A 28 -11.93 0.90 63.43
CA ALA A 28 -10.88 1.91 63.27
C ALA A 28 -10.23 1.84 61.87
N LYS A 29 -9.93 0.63 61.38
CA LYS A 29 -9.42 0.42 60.01
C LYS A 29 -10.45 0.78 58.94
N ALA A 30 -11.73 0.44 59.15
CA ALA A 30 -12.82 0.82 58.25
C ALA A 30 -12.96 2.34 58.13
N TYR A 31 -12.89 3.04 59.26
CA TYR A 31 -12.94 4.50 59.31
C TYR A 31 -11.73 5.14 58.62
N ALA A 32 -10.52 4.68 58.93
CA ALA A 32 -9.29 5.17 58.30
C ALA A 32 -9.29 5.00 56.77
N PHE A 33 -9.73 3.83 56.29
CA PHE A 33 -9.91 3.58 54.85
C PHE A 33 -10.97 4.51 54.24
N GLY A 34 -12.14 4.63 54.87
CA GLY A 34 -13.24 5.47 54.40
C GLY A 34 -12.87 6.95 54.31
N SER A 35 -12.23 7.48 55.35
CA SER A 35 -11.72 8.87 55.37
C SER A 35 -10.63 9.10 54.32
N HIS A 36 -9.69 8.16 54.17
CA HIS A 36 -8.66 8.26 53.13
C HIS A 36 -9.25 8.29 51.72
N MET A 37 -10.24 7.42 51.45
CA MET A 37 -10.91 7.38 50.14
C MET A 37 -11.72 8.65 49.85
N SER A 38 -12.40 9.20 50.86
CA SER A 38 -13.19 10.43 50.73
C SER A 38 -12.31 11.65 50.48
N ASP A 39 -11.30 11.86 51.33
CA ASP A 39 -10.67 13.16 51.48
C ASP A 39 -9.30 13.24 50.78
N THR A 40 -8.51 12.17 50.83
CA THR A 40 -7.13 12.14 50.33
C THR A 40 -7.06 11.61 48.90
N PHE A 41 -7.58 10.40 48.67
CA PHE A 41 -7.44 9.71 47.38
C PHE A 41 -8.13 10.48 46.24
N ASN A 42 -9.35 10.96 46.44
CA ASN A 42 -10.06 11.73 45.42
C ASN A 42 -9.35 13.04 45.07
N SER A 43 -8.81 13.75 46.07
CA SER A 43 -8.10 15.01 45.85
C SER A 43 -6.79 14.79 45.08
N GLU A 44 -6.00 13.80 45.47
CA GLU A 44 -4.74 13.45 44.80
C GLU A 44 -4.99 12.90 43.39
N LEU A 45 -6.06 12.11 43.18
CA LEU A 45 -6.44 11.63 41.86
C LEU A 45 -6.80 12.79 40.91
N VAL A 46 -7.54 13.79 41.40
CA VAL A 46 -7.84 15.02 40.65
C VAL A 46 -6.56 15.81 40.33
N ALA A 47 -5.61 15.88 41.26
CA ALA A 47 -4.32 16.53 41.04
C ALA A 47 -3.49 15.83 39.95
N VAL A 48 -3.43 14.49 39.98
CA VAL A 48 -2.78 13.69 38.94
C VAL A 48 -3.48 13.88 37.59
N ALA A 49 -4.81 13.83 37.54
CA ALA A 49 -5.57 14.04 36.30
C ALA A 49 -5.32 15.44 35.70
N THR A 50 -5.27 16.48 36.55
CA THR A 50 -4.95 17.85 36.13
C THR A 50 -3.52 17.96 35.61
N ASN A 51 -2.55 17.32 36.27
CA ASN A 51 -1.17 17.28 35.81
C ASN A 51 -1.04 16.62 34.43
N VAL A 52 -1.70 15.47 34.24
CA VAL A 52 -1.70 14.75 32.95
C VAL A 52 -2.32 15.62 31.85
N GLN A 53 -3.44 16.27 32.13
CA GLN A 53 -4.08 17.19 31.17
C GLN A 53 -3.18 18.37 30.81
N GLY A 54 -2.51 18.98 31.79
CA GLY A 54 -1.56 20.08 31.56
C GLY A 54 -0.36 19.65 30.71
N ASN A 55 0.29 18.54 31.07
CA ASN A 55 1.40 17.99 30.30
C ASN A 55 0.99 17.62 28.86
N ALA A 56 -0.24 17.11 28.66
CA ALA A 56 -0.78 16.83 27.33
C ALA A 56 -1.05 18.10 26.50
N ALA A 57 -1.57 19.16 27.12
CA ALA A 57 -1.79 20.44 26.47
C ALA A 57 -0.46 21.10 26.04
N ASP A 58 0.56 21.08 26.92
CA ASP A 58 1.90 21.59 26.62
C ASP A 58 2.57 20.80 25.49
N ALA A 59 2.36 19.48 25.45
CA ALA A 59 2.85 18.63 24.36
C ALA A 59 2.20 19.01 23.02
N ALA A 60 0.88 19.23 23.00
CA ALA A 60 0.16 19.67 21.81
C ALA A 60 0.62 21.07 21.33
N ALA A 61 0.83 22.00 22.26
CA ALA A 61 1.37 23.34 21.95
C ALA A 61 2.80 23.27 21.39
N SER A 62 3.65 22.40 21.95
CA SER A 62 5.01 22.14 21.47
C SER A 62 5.01 21.55 20.06
N ALA A 63 4.12 20.59 19.78
CA ALA A 63 3.95 20.00 18.44
C ALA A 63 3.49 21.03 17.40
N THR A 64 2.58 21.93 17.79
CA THR A 64 2.12 23.03 16.93
C THR A 64 3.26 24.00 16.63
N THR A 65 4.03 24.39 17.65
CA THR A 65 5.21 25.27 17.50
C THR A 65 6.26 24.65 16.58
N ALA A 66 6.53 23.35 16.72
CA ALA A 66 7.46 22.63 15.84
C ALA A 66 6.97 22.63 14.39
N THR A 67 5.67 22.45 14.15
CA THR A 67 5.06 22.52 12.82
C THR A 67 5.24 23.91 12.21
N THR A 68 4.96 24.98 12.96
CA THR A 68 5.16 26.36 12.50
C THR A 68 6.63 26.64 12.17
N LYS A 69 7.57 26.20 13.03
CA LYS A 69 9.01 26.39 12.78
C LYS A 69 9.48 25.64 11.53
N ALA A 70 8.92 24.47 11.23
CA ALA A 70 9.20 23.75 9.98
C ALA A 70 8.71 24.54 8.74
N SER A 71 7.53 25.15 8.80
CA SER A 71 7.00 26.02 7.75
C SER A 71 7.83 27.30 7.56
N GLU A 72 8.28 27.92 8.66
CA GLU A 72 9.19 29.08 8.62
C GLU A 72 10.54 28.71 7.98
N ALA A 73 11.14 27.58 8.37
CA ALA A 73 12.39 27.11 7.79
C ALA A 73 12.27 26.85 6.28
N THR A 74 11.13 26.30 5.85
CA THR A 74 10.83 26.10 4.42
C THR A 74 10.71 27.44 3.67
N SER A 75 10.04 28.41 4.27
CA SER A 75 9.91 29.78 3.72
C SER A 75 11.27 30.47 3.63
N SER A 76 12.12 30.36 4.66
CA SER A 76 13.48 30.90 4.65
C SER A 76 14.34 30.26 3.56
N ALA A 77 14.22 28.95 3.32
CA ALA A 77 14.93 28.28 2.24
C ALA A 77 14.48 28.78 0.85
N SER A 78 13.18 28.97 0.65
CA SER A 78 12.62 29.55 -0.58
C SER A 78 13.08 31.00 -0.81
N ASN A 79 13.12 31.80 0.26
CA ASN A 79 13.61 33.17 0.19
C ASN A 79 15.11 33.22 -0.16
N ALA A 80 15.92 32.33 0.41
CA ALA A 80 17.34 32.22 0.08
C ALA A 80 17.56 31.84 -1.40
N ALA A 81 16.75 30.91 -1.93
CA ALA A 81 16.80 30.55 -3.35
C ALA A 81 16.38 31.71 -4.26
N SER A 82 15.32 32.44 -3.91
CA SER A 82 14.88 33.64 -4.63
C SER A 82 15.92 34.76 -4.59
N SER A 83 16.57 34.98 -3.44
CA SER A 83 17.69 35.94 -3.32
C SER A 83 18.87 35.53 -4.21
N ALA A 84 19.24 34.25 -4.24
CA ALA A 84 20.28 33.75 -5.14
C ALA A 84 19.90 33.94 -6.62
N ALA A 85 18.65 33.67 -6.99
CA ALA A 85 18.15 33.90 -8.35
C ALA A 85 18.20 35.39 -8.74
N SER A 86 17.82 36.30 -7.82
CA SER A 86 17.87 37.74 -8.06
C SER A 86 19.31 38.28 -8.18
N ALA A 87 20.27 37.64 -7.51
CA ALA A 87 21.68 38.00 -7.62
C ALA A 87 22.26 37.63 -8.99
N LEU A 88 21.79 36.56 -9.63
CA LEU A 88 22.20 36.16 -10.98
C LEU A 88 21.71 37.15 -12.05
N THR A 89 20.51 37.72 -11.87
CA THR A 89 19.89 38.66 -12.82
C THR A 89 20.18 40.13 -12.52
N ALA A 90 21.05 40.42 -11.55
CA ALA A 90 21.42 41.78 -11.21
C ALA A 90 22.11 42.50 -12.40
N PRO A 91 21.96 43.83 -12.54
CA PRO A 91 22.57 44.59 -13.65
C PRO A 91 24.10 44.49 -13.73
N GLY A 92 24.78 44.16 -12.63
CA GLY A 92 26.23 43.97 -12.59
C GLY A 92 26.69 42.60 -13.10
N THR A 93 25.86 41.57 -13.05
CA THR A 93 26.18 40.16 -13.34
C THR A 93 25.62 39.68 -14.68
N SER A 94 25.06 40.61 -15.46
CA SER A 94 24.55 40.42 -16.81
C SER A 94 25.14 41.50 -17.72
N ALA A 95 25.46 41.14 -18.95
CA ALA A 95 26.06 42.02 -19.94
C ALA A 95 25.55 41.69 -21.34
N THR A 96 25.77 42.61 -22.28
CA THR A 96 25.52 42.37 -23.70
C THR A 96 26.81 42.58 -24.49
N SER A 97 26.94 41.88 -25.60
CA SER A 97 28.06 42.01 -26.53
C SER A 97 27.54 42.08 -27.96
N ALA A 98 28.14 42.97 -28.74
CA ALA A 98 27.93 43.08 -30.19
C ALA A 98 29.05 42.41 -31.01
N THR A 99 29.96 41.67 -30.35
CA THR A 99 31.05 40.98 -31.03
C THR A 99 30.52 39.86 -31.91
N SER A 100 30.92 39.83 -33.18
CA SER A 100 30.59 38.72 -34.09
C SER A 100 31.37 37.47 -33.70
N LEU A 101 30.66 36.42 -33.28
CA LEU A 101 31.25 35.16 -32.83
C LEU A 101 30.61 33.98 -33.56
N LEU A 102 31.45 33.04 -34.00
CA LEU A 102 31.02 31.72 -34.41
C LEU A 102 30.78 30.86 -33.16
N ILE A 103 29.62 30.21 -33.06
CA ILE A 103 29.34 29.23 -32.00
C ILE A 103 30.33 28.08 -32.09
N GLY A 104 31.01 27.76 -30.99
CA GLY A 104 31.92 26.63 -30.91
C GLY A 104 32.75 26.65 -29.62
N THR A 105 33.35 25.51 -29.31
CA THR A 105 34.23 25.35 -28.14
C THR A 105 35.59 26.03 -28.33
N GLY A 106 36.34 26.19 -27.24
CA GLY A 106 37.64 26.85 -27.20
C GLY A 106 37.57 28.33 -26.80
N SER A 107 38.68 29.04 -26.97
CA SER A 107 38.79 30.43 -26.54
C SER A 107 37.96 31.37 -27.42
N LYS A 108 37.09 32.18 -26.80
CA LYS A 108 36.30 33.23 -27.45
C LYS A 108 36.56 34.56 -26.76
N SER A 109 36.89 35.58 -27.55
CA SER A 109 37.14 36.94 -27.08
C SER A 109 35.98 37.86 -27.51
N LEU A 110 35.48 38.68 -26.59
CA LEU A 110 34.36 39.58 -26.82
C LEU A 110 34.50 40.85 -25.99
N ILE A 111 33.81 41.90 -26.43
CA ILE A 111 33.68 43.15 -25.67
C ILE A 111 32.28 43.23 -25.08
N ILE A 112 32.20 43.43 -23.78
CA ILE A 112 30.96 43.70 -23.04
C ILE A 112 30.97 45.14 -22.52
N GLN A 113 29.87 45.58 -21.88
CA GLN A 113 29.89 46.87 -21.19
C GLN A 113 30.96 46.89 -20.07
N THR A 114 31.51 48.08 -19.80
CA THR A 114 32.45 48.32 -18.70
C THR A 114 31.78 48.17 -17.33
N SER A 115 32.59 48.06 -16.28
CA SER A 115 32.13 48.03 -14.87
C SER A 115 31.16 46.89 -14.53
N LYS A 116 31.27 45.74 -15.21
CA LYS A 116 30.51 44.54 -14.86
C LYS A 116 31.26 43.73 -13.79
N ALA A 117 30.50 43.05 -12.93
CA ALA A 117 31.01 42.30 -11.80
C ALA A 117 31.46 40.87 -12.20
N TYR A 118 32.26 40.77 -13.26
CA TYR A 118 32.87 39.53 -13.70
C TYR A 118 34.28 39.38 -13.12
N SER A 119 34.73 38.14 -12.96
CA SER A 119 36.07 37.81 -12.47
C SER A 119 36.60 36.55 -13.15
N VAL A 120 37.92 36.46 -13.28
CA VAL A 120 38.58 35.28 -13.85
C VAL A 120 38.23 34.03 -13.03
N GLY A 121 37.96 32.93 -13.72
CA GLY A 121 37.57 31.64 -13.13
C GLY A 121 36.05 31.45 -12.98
N GLN A 122 35.26 32.52 -13.00
CA GLN A 122 33.80 32.41 -12.99
C GLN A 122 33.29 31.76 -14.27
N SER A 123 32.21 30.99 -14.15
CA SER A 123 31.49 30.42 -15.28
C SER A 123 30.43 31.37 -15.80
N VAL A 124 30.32 31.45 -17.13
CA VAL A 124 29.34 32.28 -17.82
C VAL A 124 28.69 31.51 -18.95
N VAL A 125 27.47 31.92 -19.28
CA VAL A 125 26.81 31.57 -20.53
C VAL A 125 26.80 32.81 -21.43
N ILE A 126 27.14 32.60 -22.69
CA ILE A 126 27.05 33.57 -23.79
C ILE A 126 25.95 33.06 -24.71
N ALA A 127 24.76 33.65 -24.66
CA ALA A 127 23.59 33.21 -25.40
C ALA A 127 23.22 34.25 -26.47
N ASP A 128 22.79 33.80 -27.65
CA ASP A 128 22.28 34.70 -28.69
C ASP A 128 21.05 35.43 -28.16
N SER A 129 20.99 36.75 -28.34
CA SER A 129 19.88 37.56 -27.82
C SER A 129 18.55 37.24 -28.52
N ALA A 130 18.59 36.76 -29.77
CA ALA A 130 17.39 36.43 -30.54
C ALA A 130 16.86 35.01 -30.28
N SER A 131 17.72 34.05 -29.99
CA SER A 131 17.37 32.64 -29.75
C SER A 131 18.22 32.00 -28.64
N PRO A 132 18.10 32.47 -27.38
CA PRO A 132 19.02 32.13 -26.30
C PRO A 132 18.94 30.67 -25.82
N SER A 133 17.82 29.98 -26.04
CA SER A 133 17.65 28.56 -25.69
C SER A 133 18.23 27.59 -26.73
N ALA A 134 18.40 28.04 -27.98
CA ALA A 134 18.89 27.22 -29.08
C ALA A 134 20.37 27.49 -29.39
N ASN A 135 20.83 28.72 -29.19
CA ASN A 135 22.14 29.21 -29.58
C ASN A 135 22.88 29.80 -28.37
N TRP A 136 23.86 29.06 -27.85
CA TRP A 136 24.60 29.46 -26.66
C TRP A 136 25.98 28.81 -26.55
N MET A 137 26.84 29.40 -25.72
CA MET A 137 28.17 28.92 -25.38
C MET A 137 28.36 29.04 -23.86
N TRP A 138 28.70 27.94 -23.19
CA TRP A 138 29.02 27.93 -21.77
C TRP A 138 30.52 27.70 -21.56
N GLY A 139 31.12 28.47 -20.68
CA GLY A 139 32.56 28.41 -20.43
C GLY A 139 33.01 29.13 -19.18
N GLN A 140 34.32 29.10 -18.95
CA GLN A 140 34.95 29.83 -17.84
C GLN A 140 35.68 31.06 -18.35
N ILE A 141 35.56 32.17 -17.63
CA ILE A 141 36.30 33.40 -17.90
C ILE A 141 37.78 33.14 -17.64
N THR A 142 38.62 33.43 -18.64
CA THR A 142 40.08 33.30 -18.58
C THR A 142 40.77 34.66 -18.43
N SER A 143 40.16 35.74 -18.91
CA SER A 143 40.58 37.12 -18.63
C SER A 143 39.38 38.07 -18.69
N TYR A 144 39.39 39.12 -17.86
CA TYR A 144 38.43 40.21 -17.91
C TYR A 144 39.10 41.53 -17.51
N ASP A 145 38.87 42.58 -18.29
CA ASP A 145 39.26 43.96 -17.97
C ASP A 145 38.00 44.81 -17.76
N ALA A 146 37.78 45.26 -16.52
CA ALA A 146 36.61 46.04 -16.15
C ALA A 146 36.60 47.47 -16.73
N GLY A 147 37.76 48.02 -17.08
CA GLY A 147 37.90 49.36 -17.66
C GLY A 147 37.60 49.40 -19.15
N THR A 148 37.92 48.32 -19.88
CA THR A 148 37.69 48.23 -21.34
C THR A 148 36.51 47.34 -21.73
N GLY A 149 36.03 46.48 -20.82
CA GLY A 149 35.00 45.49 -21.10
C GLY A 149 35.51 44.28 -21.88
N ALA A 150 36.82 44.15 -22.09
CA ALA A 150 37.40 43.01 -22.79
C ALA A 150 37.28 41.73 -21.95
N LEU A 151 36.60 40.72 -22.50
CA LEU A 151 36.32 39.45 -21.85
C LEU A 151 36.80 38.29 -22.74
N VAL A 152 37.48 37.32 -22.15
CA VAL A 152 37.87 36.08 -22.84
C VAL A 152 37.32 34.90 -22.05
N VAL A 153 36.58 34.04 -22.74
CA VAL A 153 35.93 32.85 -22.18
C VAL A 153 36.47 31.62 -22.89
N ASN A 154 36.95 30.65 -22.11
CA ASN A 154 37.22 29.31 -22.63
C ASN A 154 35.91 28.51 -22.63
N VAL A 155 35.29 28.41 -23.79
CA VAL A 155 34.01 27.72 -24.01
C VAL A 155 34.24 26.22 -23.95
N LYS A 156 33.53 25.55 -23.04
CA LYS A 156 33.62 24.10 -22.85
C LYS A 156 32.46 23.36 -23.49
N GLU A 157 31.29 24.00 -23.55
CA GLU A 157 30.07 23.43 -24.13
C GLU A 157 29.37 24.50 -24.98
N ALA A 158 28.69 24.09 -26.04
CA ALA A 158 27.93 25.00 -26.90
C ALA A 158 26.68 24.30 -27.44
N GLY A 159 25.60 25.05 -27.60
CA GLY A 159 24.38 24.65 -28.30
C GLY A 159 24.17 25.51 -29.54
N GLY A 160 23.73 24.90 -30.64
CA GLY A 160 23.48 25.59 -31.91
C GLY A 160 24.70 25.63 -32.84
N SER A 161 24.61 26.42 -33.91
CA SER A 161 25.66 26.58 -34.91
C SER A 161 25.52 27.93 -35.63
N GLY A 162 26.57 28.40 -36.31
CA GLY A 162 26.56 29.66 -37.05
C GLY A 162 27.18 30.84 -36.32
N THR A 163 27.21 32.00 -37.00
CA THR A 163 27.86 33.22 -36.53
C THR A 163 26.80 34.26 -36.19
N TYR A 164 26.86 34.80 -34.97
CA TYR A 164 25.93 35.82 -34.48
C TYR A 164 26.68 37.01 -33.92
N GLY A 165 26.05 38.19 -33.99
CA GLY A 165 26.61 39.47 -33.54
C GLY A 165 25.86 40.12 -32.39
N SER A 166 24.92 39.42 -31.74
CA SER A 166 24.18 39.93 -30.60
C SER A 166 24.14 38.87 -29.51
N TRP A 167 24.77 39.16 -28.38
CA TRP A 167 24.93 38.21 -27.29
C TRP A 167 24.49 38.80 -25.97
N ALA A 168 23.83 37.99 -25.15
CA ALA A 168 23.68 38.18 -23.72
C ALA A 168 24.71 37.31 -22.99
N VAL A 169 25.46 37.92 -22.08
CA VAL A 169 26.45 37.26 -21.23
C VAL A 169 25.96 37.33 -19.79
N SER A 170 25.87 36.20 -19.11
CA SER A 170 25.42 36.14 -17.72
C SER A 170 26.25 35.15 -16.92
N LEU A 171 26.44 35.43 -15.62
CA LEU A 171 26.96 34.42 -14.69
C LEU A 171 26.08 33.17 -14.73
N SER A 172 26.72 32.01 -14.72
CA SER A 172 26.04 30.73 -14.80
C SER A 172 26.78 29.70 -13.97
N SER A 173 26.05 28.87 -13.22
CA SER A 173 26.61 27.61 -12.72
C SER A 173 26.88 26.67 -13.91
N SER A 174 27.65 25.60 -13.70
CA SER A 174 27.67 24.53 -14.71
C SER A 174 26.23 24.07 -14.98
N PRO A 175 25.83 23.84 -16.25
CA PRO A 175 24.48 23.40 -16.60
C PRO A 175 24.04 22.09 -15.92
N GLY A 176 24.96 21.36 -15.27
CA GLY A 176 24.71 20.04 -14.67
C GLY A 176 24.85 19.91 -13.15
N LEU A 177 25.05 20.98 -12.37
CA LEU A 177 25.33 20.86 -10.92
C LEU A 177 24.27 21.51 -10.02
N ALA A 178 23.00 21.14 -10.18
CA ALA A 178 22.12 21.10 -9.02
C ALA A 178 22.49 19.86 -8.21
N ALA A 179 22.83 20.00 -6.92
CA ALA A 179 23.05 18.84 -6.07
C ALA A 179 21.79 17.96 -6.14
N PRO A 180 21.91 16.66 -6.49
CA PRO A 180 20.74 15.81 -6.68
C PRO A 180 20.05 15.67 -5.32
N ARG A 181 18.92 16.37 -5.14
CA ARG A 181 17.97 16.07 -4.09
C ARG A 181 16.77 15.42 -4.74
N ILE A 182 16.40 14.25 -4.25
CA ILE A 182 15.15 13.61 -4.64
C ILE A 182 14.03 14.31 -3.86
N VAL A 183 13.16 15.04 -4.55
CA VAL A 183 12.00 15.70 -3.93
C VAL A 183 10.79 14.79 -4.03
N ARG A 184 10.09 14.56 -2.91
CA ARG A 184 8.81 13.84 -2.90
C ARG A 184 7.66 14.74 -3.36
N SER A 185 6.90 14.30 -4.34
CA SER A 185 5.69 14.92 -4.88
C SER A 185 4.50 13.96 -4.68
N PRO A 186 3.69 14.16 -3.62
CA PRO A 186 2.52 13.31 -3.37
C PRO A 186 1.39 13.63 -4.36
N ARG A 187 0.74 12.59 -4.89
CA ARG A 187 -0.36 12.73 -5.87
C ARG A 187 -1.51 11.78 -5.54
N ALA A 188 -2.75 12.24 -5.72
CA ALA A 188 -3.96 11.44 -5.57
C ALA A 188 -4.79 11.34 -6.88
N SER A 189 -4.29 11.96 -7.94
CA SER A 189 -4.92 12.03 -9.26
C SER A 189 -3.85 12.19 -10.34
N ASN A 190 -4.22 11.98 -11.60
CA ASN A 190 -3.29 12.14 -12.71
C ASN A 190 -2.82 13.60 -12.85
N THR A 191 -1.51 13.76 -12.96
CA THR A 191 -0.85 14.97 -13.45
C THR A 191 0.26 14.47 -14.38
N MET A 192 0.28 14.95 -15.62
CA MET A 192 1.25 14.48 -16.61
C MET A 192 2.68 14.65 -16.09
N LEU A 193 3.48 13.59 -16.21
CA LEU A 193 4.92 13.64 -15.90
C LEU A 193 5.66 14.33 -17.03
N GLY A 194 6.28 15.47 -16.71
CA GLY A 194 6.98 16.31 -17.68
C GLY A 194 8.48 16.47 -17.35
N ALA A 195 9.17 17.25 -18.16
CA ALA A 195 10.60 17.53 -17.97
C ALA A 195 10.92 18.10 -16.57
N SER A 196 9.98 18.81 -15.94
CA SER A 196 10.12 19.35 -14.57
C SER A 196 10.14 18.29 -13.48
N ASP A 197 9.66 17.07 -13.75
CA ASP A 197 9.64 15.97 -12.78
C ASP A 197 10.99 15.21 -12.74
N GLN A 198 12.03 15.74 -13.38
CA GLN A 198 13.37 15.16 -13.37
C GLN A 198 13.88 14.92 -11.94
N ALA A 199 14.38 13.71 -11.71
CA ALA A 199 14.93 13.26 -10.42
C ALA A 199 13.99 13.44 -9.22
N THR A 200 12.67 13.45 -9.45
CA THR A 200 11.66 13.51 -8.38
C THR A 200 11.19 12.12 -7.95
N LEU A 201 10.74 12.01 -6.70
CA LEU A 201 9.93 10.89 -6.24
C LEU A 201 8.46 11.28 -6.35
N ILE A 202 7.78 10.72 -7.33
CA ILE A 202 6.33 10.82 -7.49
C ILE A 202 5.70 9.73 -6.64
N ASP A 203 5.02 10.14 -5.58
CA ASP A 203 4.38 9.22 -4.64
C ASP A 203 2.87 9.28 -4.81
N ILE A 204 2.31 8.28 -5.46
CA ILE A 204 0.86 8.15 -5.67
C ILE A 204 0.26 7.60 -4.38
N THR A 205 -0.34 8.50 -3.61
CA THR A 205 -0.88 8.21 -2.27
C THR A 205 -2.33 7.73 -2.31
N GLY A 206 -3.00 7.79 -3.46
CA GLY A 206 -4.39 7.34 -3.62
C GLY A 206 -4.93 7.52 -5.04
N GLY A 207 -6.14 7.00 -5.27
CA GLY A 207 -6.80 7.02 -6.56
C GLY A 207 -6.47 5.83 -7.46
N THR A 208 -7.26 5.68 -8.53
CA THR A 208 -7.07 4.73 -9.62
C THR A 208 -7.13 5.54 -10.91
N PHE A 209 -6.01 5.68 -11.61
CA PHE A 209 -5.93 6.53 -12.80
C PHE A 209 -4.78 6.12 -13.74
N SER A 210 -4.83 6.61 -14.97
CA SER A 210 -3.71 6.53 -15.91
C SER A 210 -2.70 7.64 -15.62
N GLN A 211 -1.52 7.30 -15.13
CA GLN A 211 -0.40 8.23 -15.00
C GLN A 211 0.18 8.48 -16.39
N THR A 212 -0.05 9.68 -16.90
CA THR A 212 0.42 10.07 -18.24
C THR A 212 1.83 10.63 -18.21
N PHE A 213 2.55 10.46 -19.31
CA PHE A 213 3.89 11.03 -19.53
C PHE A 213 3.83 12.04 -20.69
N ALA A 214 4.67 13.07 -20.65
CA ALA A 214 4.98 13.85 -21.83
C ALA A 214 5.73 12.96 -22.84
N ALA A 215 5.75 13.37 -24.12
CA ALA A 215 6.47 12.62 -25.16
C ALA A 215 7.93 12.39 -24.78
N ALA A 216 8.47 11.21 -25.11
CA ALA A 216 9.84 10.82 -24.77
C ALA A 216 10.88 11.84 -25.28
N ALA A 217 10.65 12.43 -26.45
CA ALA A 217 11.50 13.49 -27.01
C ALA A 217 11.46 14.80 -26.18
N VAL A 218 10.34 15.09 -25.51
CA VAL A 218 10.18 16.25 -24.61
C VAL A 218 10.83 15.99 -23.25
N LEU A 219 10.74 14.77 -22.74
CA LEU A 219 11.43 14.36 -21.52
C LEU A 219 12.95 14.41 -21.72
N GLY A 220 13.43 13.97 -22.88
CA GLY A 220 14.84 14.03 -23.26
C GLY A 220 15.67 12.86 -22.73
N ASN A 221 16.86 12.69 -23.31
CA ASN A 221 17.79 11.63 -22.90
C ASN A 221 18.34 11.88 -21.49
N GLY A 222 18.32 10.85 -20.65
CA GLY A 222 18.74 10.93 -19.25
C GLY A 222 17.65 11.41 -18.30
N TRP A 223 16.43 11.64 -18.80
CA TRP A 223 15.33 11.95 -17.90
C TRP A 223 14.99 10.74 -17.03
N CYS A 224 14.73 10.95 -15.75
CA CYS A 224 14.29 9.88 -14.85
C CYS A 224 13.43 10.40 -13.69
N CYS A 225 12.56 9.52 -13.19
CA CYS A 225 11.85 9.76 -11.93
C CYS A 225 11.64 8.44 -11.17
N TRP A 226 11.48 8.54 -9.86
CA TRP A 226 10.96 7.43 -9.07
C TRP A 226 9.45 7.56 -9.02
N LEU A 227 8.75 6.48 -9.36
CA LEU A 227 7.31 6.38 -9.24
C LEU A 227 7.01 5.34 -8.17
N ARG A 228 6.22 5.72 -7.16
CA ARG A 228 5.78 4.83 -6.08
C ARG A 228 4.27 4.84 -6.00
N ASN A 229 3.65 3.67 -5.90
CA ASN A 229 2.24 3.53 -5.58
C ASN A 229 2.10 3.16 -4.10
N SER A 230 2.00 4.17 -3.24
CA SER A 230 1.72 3.96 -1.81
C SER A 230 0.23 3.90 -1.49
N GLY A 231 -0.63 4.20 -2.47
CA GLY A 231 -2.07 4.05 -2.39
C GLY A 231 -2.55 2.60 -2.58
N THR A 232 -3.87 2.44 -2.64
CA THR A 232 -4.55 1.14 -2.78
C THR A 232 -5.12 0.90 -4.19
N GLY A 233 -5.08 1.91 -5.06
CA GLY A 233 -5.61 1.84 -6.41
C GLY A 233 -4.58 1.34 -7.42
N ASP A 234 -5.09 0.86 -8.56
CA ASP A 234 -4.27 0.40 -9.66
C ASP A 234 -3.91 1.60 -10.54
N ILE A 235 -2.62 1.78 -10.86
CA ILE A 235 -2.14 2.92 -11.66
C ILE A 235 -1.70 2.41 -13.01
N THR A 236 -2.36 2.86 -14.08
CA THR A 236 -1.94 2.52 -15.43
C THR A 236 -0.83 3.48 -15.85
N LEU A 237 0.36 2.97 -16.20
CA LEU A 237 1.41 3.79 -16.78
C LEU A 237 1.16 3.91 -18.28
N ASP A 238 0.93 5.14 -18.74
CA ASP A 238 0.40 5.45 -20.07
C ASP A 238 1.29 6.48 -20.78
N PRO A 239 2.30 6.03 -21.55
CA PRO A 239 3.14 6.89 -22.38
C PRO A 239 2.34 7.71 -23.41
N ASN A 240 2.96 8.76 -23.95
CA ASN A 240 2.27 9.67 -24.84
C ASN A 240 1.95 9.02 -26.21
N GLY A 241 0.66 8.87 -26.50
CA GLY A 241 0.20 8.42 -27.82
C GLY A 241 0.59 6.97 -28.12
N ALA A 242 1.44 6.76 -29.12
CA ALA A 242 1.89 5.43 -29.55
C ALA A 242 3.29 5.05 -29.00
N GLU A 243 3.85 5.87 -28.10
CA GLU A 243 5.11 5.57 -27.44
C GLU A 243 4.99 4.36 -26.50
N LEU A 244 6.12 3.75 -26.18
CA LEU A 244 6.18 2.53 -25.39
C LEU A 244 6.97 2.74 -24.09
N ILE A 245 6.56 2.03 -23.04
CA ILE A 245 7.30 1.84 -21.80
C ILE A 245 7.59 0.34 -21.63
N ASP A 246 8.88 -0.01 -21.52
CA ASP A 246 9.31 -1.41 -21.49
C ASP A 246 8.81 -2.25 -22.68
N GLY A 247 8.66 -1.60 -23.84
CA GLY A 247 8.11 -2.22 -25.06
C GLY A 247 6.60 -2.43 -25.04
N LEU A 248 5.88 -1.90 -24.05
CA LEU A 248 4.43 -1.99 -23.91
C LEU A 248 3.78 -0.62 -24.11
N SER A 249 2.58 -0.58 -24.70
CA SER A 249 1.80 0.66 -24.82
C SER A 249 1.30 1.17 -23.47
N SER A 250 1.09 0.26 -22.51
CA SER A 250 0.82 0.57 -21.11
C SER A 250 0.87 -0.71 -20.27
N TYR A 251 1.02 -0.54 -18.96
CA TYR A 251 0.82 -1.62 -17.99
C TYR A 251 0.36 -1.06 -16.64
N ILE A 252 -0.14 -1.93 -15.77
CA ILE A 252 -0.57 -1.56 -14.42
C ILE A 252 0.59 -1.65 -13.44
N MET A 253 0.83 -0.58 -12.71
CA MET A 253 1.64 -0.54 -11.50
C MET A 253 0.72 -0.71 -10.29
N TYR A 254 0.86 -1.84 -9.61
CA TYR A 254 -0.05 -2.25 -8.53
C TYR A 254 0.31 -1.58 -7.18
N PRO A 255 -0.60 -1.59 -6.19
CA PRO A 255 -0.33 -1.11 -4.85
C PRO A 255 0.95 -1.68 -4.22
N GLY A 256 1.71 -0.82 -3.56
CA GLY A 256 2.98 -1.15 -2.91
C GLY A 256 4.21 -1.11 -3.83
N GLU A 257 4.01 -1.05 -5.14
CA GLU A 257 5.10 -1.04 -6.11
C GLU A 257 5.90 0.26 -6.09
N ALA A 258 7.19 0.17 -6.41
CA ALA A 258 8.02 1.33 -6.73
C ALA A 258 8.93 1.01 -7.92
N ARG A 259 9.08 1.97 -8.83
CA ARG A 259 9.91 1.86 -10.03
C ARG A 259 10.77 3.09 -10.23
N LEU A 260 11.98 2.91 -10.75
CA LEU A 260 12.72 3.96 -11.43
C LEU A 260 12.31 3.95 -12.90
N ILE A 261 11.82 5.07 -13.41
CA ILE A 261 11.52 5.27 -14.83
C ILE A 261 12.65 6.08 -15.45
N GLN A 262 13.14 5.67 -16.62
CA GLN A 262 14.18 6.36 -17.36
C GLN A 262 13.76 6.58 -18.82
N CYS A 263 14.18 7.70 -19.39
CA CYS A 263 14.00 8.06 -20.78
C CYS A 263 15.35 8.23 -21.47
N ASN A 264 15.48 7.69 -22.68
CA ASN A 264 16.64 7.91 -23.56
C ASN A 264 16.37 8.96 -24.66
N GLY A 265 15.25 9.68 -24.58
CA GLY A 265 14.77 10.63 -25.59
C GLY A 265 13.84 10.03 -26.65
N THR A 266 13.64 8.71 -26.67
CA THR A 266 12.73 8.03 -27.63
C THR A 266 11.84 6.96 -26.99
N THR A 267 12.30 6.32 -25.92
CA THR A 267 11.58 5.23 -25.24
C THR A 267 11.67 5.39 -23.73
N LEU A 268 10.63 4.95 -23.03
CA LEU A 268 10.63 4.81 -21.58
C LEU A 268 11.02 3.38 -21.20
N THR A 269 11.84 3.27 -20.16
CA THR A 269 12.22 1.99 -19.54
C THR A 269 12.01 2.10 -18.04
N SER A 270 11.74 0.98 -17.39
CA SER A 270 11.58 0.93 -15.95
C SER A 270 12.39 -0.17 -15.30
N MET A 271 12.78 0.09 -14.06
CA MET A 271 13.39 -0.88 -13.16
C MET A 271 12.54 -0.99 -11.90
N VAL A 272 12.18 -2.21 -11.51
CA VAL A 272 11.47 -2.46 -10.26
C VAL A 272 12.43 -2.21 -9.09
N ILE A 273 12.01 -1.34 -8.17
CA ILE A 273 12.74 -1.02 -6.93
C ILE A 273 12.11 -1.75 -5.74
N SER A 274 10.78 -1.85 -5.72
CA SER A 274 10.03 -2.63 -4.74
C SER A 274 8.87 -3.32 -5.44
N PRO A 275 8.63 -4.62 -5.18
CA PRO A 275 7.51 -5.34 -5.77
C PRO A 275 6.16 -4.85 -5.23
N PHE A 276 5.09 -5.14 -5.97
CA PHE A 276 3.72 -4.92 -5.52
C PHE A 276 3.21 -6.03 -4.59
N ASN A 277 2.10 -5.77 -3.91
CA ASN A 277 1.25 -6.77 -3.28
C ASN A 277 -0.23 -6.43 -3.56
N LYS A 278 -0.93 -7.31 -4.27
CA LYS A 278 -2.30 -7.09 -4.74
C LYS A 278 -3.22 -8.22 -4.28
N THR A 279 -4.33 -7.81 -3.66
CA THR A 279 -5.44 -8.71 -3.29
C THR A 279 -6.61 -8.56 -4.26
N PHE A 280 -7.15 -9.70 -4.68
CA PHE A 280 -8.40 -9.81 -5.44
C PHE A 280 -9.45 -10.49 -4.56
N THR A 281 -10.54 -9.76 -4.28
CA THR A 281 -11.73 -10.27 -3.59
C THR A 281 -12.94 -10.38 -4.52
N VAL A 282 -12.77 -9.95 -5.78
CA VAL A 282 -13.75 -10.03 -6.86
C VAL A 282 -13.01 -10.52 -8.11
N SER A 283 -13.65 -11.39 -8.89
CA SER A 283 -13.10 -11.89 -10.16
C SER A 283 -12.79 -10.74 -11.10
N SER A 284 -11.59 -10.76 -11.68
CA SER A 284 -11.07 -9.72 -12.58
C SER A 284 -9.90 -10.29 -13.37
N ASN A 285 -9.12 -9.44 -14.04
CA ASN A 285 -7.89 -9.85 -14.69
C ASN A 285 -6.68 -9.21 -13.99
N PHE A 286 -5.64 -10.02 -13.81
CA PHE A 286 -4.30 -9.55 -13.50
C PHE A 286 -3.61 -9.13 -14.80
N ILE A 287 -3.19 -7.87 -14.89
CA ILE A 287 -2.41 -7.33 -16.00
C ILE A 287 -0.95 -7.39 -15.60
N LYS A 288 -0.18 -8.24 -16.27
CA LYS A 288 1.19 -8.57 -15.87
C LYS A 288 2.13 -7.38 -16.06
N PRO A 289 2.67 -6.78 -14.98
CA PRO A 289 3.68 -5.73 -15.11
C PRO A 289 5.01 -6.33 -15.60
N PRO A 290 5.83 -5.58 -16.36
CA PRO A 290 7.15 -6.02 -16.81
C PRO A 290 8.17 -5.99 -15.67
N GLY A 291 9.32 -6.64 -15.85
CA GLY A 291 10.45 -6.54 -14.90
C GLY A 291 10.38 -7.47 -13.68
N TYR A 292 9.59 -8.55 -13.76
CA TYR A 292 9.54 -9.62 -12.75
C TYR A 292 9.99 -10.96 -13.35
N THR A 293 10.73 -11.77 -12.59
CA THR A 293 11.08 -13.14 -12.98
C THR A 293 9.95 -14.12 -12.71
N ASP A 294 9.27 -13.93 -11.57
CA ASP A 294 8.20 -14.79 -11.07
C ASP A 294 7.11 -13.96 -10.37
N PHE A 295 5.98 -14.60 -10.14
CA PHE A 295 4.91 -14.10 -9.28
C PHE A 295 4.61 -15.13 -8.20
N GLY A 296 4.67 -14.68 -6.95
CA GLY A 296 4.26 -15.47 -5.80
C GLY A 296 2.84 -15.12 -5.40
N GLY A 297 2.15 -16.05 -4.76
CA GLY A 297 0.83 -15.76 -4.25
C GLY A 297 0.26 -16.82 -3.35
N VAL A 298 -0.92 -16.51 -2.82
CA VAL A 298 -1.77 -17.46 -2.12
C VAL A 298 -3.18 -17.34 -2.67
N THR A 299 -3.81 -18.47 -2.87
CA THR A 299 -5.20 -18.58 -3.31
C THR A 299 -6.01 -19.26 -2.22
N TRP A 300 -7.28 -18.84 -2.09
CA TRP A 300 -8.22 -19.49 -1.20
C TRP A 300 -9.58 -19.66 -1.84
N ASN A 301 -10.16 -20.85 -1.68
CA ASN A 301 -11.48 -21.19 -2.18
C ASN A 301 -12.60 -20.60 -1.31
N GLY A 302 -13.82 -20.60 -1.84
CA GLY A 302 -15.01 -20.32 -1.04
C GLY A 302 -15.28 -21.42 -0.02
N GLY A 303 -15.83 -21.06 1.15
CA GLY A 303 -16.31 -22.01 2.15
C GLY A 303 -17.64 -22.64 1.73
N ARG A 304 -17.93 -23.85 2.21
CA ARG A 304 -19.23 -24.51 2.00
C ARG A 304 -20.32 -23.85 2.84
N GLY A 305 -21.57 -23.93 2.40
CA GLY A 305 -22.71 -23.56 3.25
C GLY A 305 -22.89 -24.52 4.43
N GLY A 306 -23.66 -24.12 5.43
CA GLY A 306 -24.20 -25.05 6.43
C GLY A 306 -25.43 -25.77 5.89
N SER A 307 -25.72 -26.97 6.39
CA SER A 307 -26.92 -27.70 5.98
C SER A 307 -28.18 -27.17 6.69
N GLY A 308 -29.34 -27.45 6.09
CA GLY A 308 -30.64 -27.21 6.73
C GLY A 308 -30.86 -28.15 7.92
N GLY A 309 -31.72 -27.76 8.85
CA GLY A 309 -32.09 -28.65 9.96
C GLY A 309 -33.05 -29.74 9.49
N SER A 310 -33.17 -30.83 10.25
CA SER A 310 -34.13 -31.90 9.94
C SER A 310 -35.52 -31.59 10.49
N GLY A 311 -36.54 -32.20 9.88
CA GLY A 311 -37.92 -32.10 10.36
C GLY A 311 -38.18 -33.01 11.57
N TYR A 312 -39.35 -32.83 12.19
CA TYR A 312 -39.77 -33.62 13.36
C TYR A 312 -39.70 -35.13 13.10
N ASN A 313 -39.18 -35.91 14.05
CA ASN A 313 -39.11 -37.36 13.91
C ASN A 313 -40.33 -38.04 14.55
N THR A 314 -41.24 -38.57 13.73
CA THR A 314 -42.47 -39.22 14.20
C THR A 314 -42.24 -40.66 14.66
N THR A 315 -41.09 -41.26 14.35
CA THR A 315 -40.79 -42.66 14.71
C THR A 315 -40.48 -42.80 16.20
N ASN A 316 -39.82 -41.80 16.77
CA ASN A 316 -39.37 -41.78 18.15
C ASN A 316 -39.86 -40.54 18.93
N GLY A 317 -40.65 -39.66 18.29
CA GLY A 317 -41.35 -38.55 18.93
C GLY A 317 -40.43 -37.39 19.33
N PHE A 318 -39.24 -37.29 18.72
CA PHE A 318 -38.26 -36.27 19.05
C PHE A 318 -38.33 -35.07 18.08
N PRO A 319 -38.00 -33.85 18.55
CA PRO A 319 -37.88 -32.69 17.67
C PRO A 319 -36.77 -32.89 16.63
N GLY A 320 -36.84 -32.12 15.55
CA GLY A 320 -35.79 -32.11 14.53
C GLY A 320 -34.40 -31.76 15.10
N SER A 321 -33.35 -32.20 14.44
CA SER A 321 -31.97 -31.80 14.73
C SER A 321 -31.60 -30.52 13.99
N GLY A 322 -30.74 -29.69 14.58
CA GLY A 322 -30.09 -28.61 13.84
C GLY A 322 -29.26 -29.15 12.65
N GLY A 323 -28.93 -28.26 11.72
CA GLY A 323 -28.08 -28.56 10.58
C GLY A 323 -26.59 -28.61 10.96
N SER A 324 -25.78 -29.32 10.20
CA SER A 324 -24.31 -29.26 10.30
C SER A 324 -23.77 -27.93 9.79
N GLY A 325 -22.65 -27.49 10.37
CA GLY A 325 -21.87 -26.37 9.82
C GLY A 325 -21.14 -26.77 8.55
N GLY A 326 -20.85 -25.80 7.69
CA GLY A 326 -20.06 -25.96 6.48
C GLY A 326 -18.56 -26.01 6.77
N THR A 327 -17.79 -26.61 5.88
CA THR A 327 -16.32 -26.56 5.94
C THR A 327 -15.81 -25.20 5.46
N GLY A 328 -14.70 -24.74 6.02
CA GLY A 328 -13.99 -23.57 5.52
C GLY A 328 -13.34 -23.83 4.16
N GLY A 329 -13.05 -22.75 3.43
CA GLY A 329 -12.37 -22.78 2.14
C GLY A 329 -10.89 -23.12 2.29
N GLU A 330 -10.41 -24.00 1.42
CA GLU A 330 -9.01 -24.42 1.39
C GLU A 330 -8.09 -23.32 0.88
N GLY A 331 -6.83 -23.35 1.32
CA GLY A 331 -5.81 -22.37 0.94
C GLY A 331 -4.52 -23.01 0.45
N GLY A 332 -3.86 -22.37 -0.51
CA GLY A 332 -2.63 -22.86 -1.11
C GLY A 332 -1.70 -21.76 -1.63
N TRP A 333 -0.40 -21.99 -1.47
CA TRP A 333 0.65 -21.11 -1.97
C TRP A 333 1.01 -21.47 -3.41
N PHE A 334 1.38 -20.48 -4.21
CA PHE A 334 1.92 -20.70 -5.54
C PHE A 334 3.12 -19.82 -5.84
N THR A 335 3.92 -20.26 -6.79
CA THR A 335 4.90 -19.43 -7.50
C THR A 335 4.87 -19.83 -8.96
N ILE A 336 4.80 -18.83 -9.84
CA ILE A 336 4.73 -19.02 -11.29
C ILE A 336 5.69 -18.09 -12.00
N GLY A 337 6.49 -18.65 -12.90
CA GLY A 337 7.39 -17.86 -13.73
C GLY A 337 6.63 -16.86 -14.60
N ALA A 338 7.14 -15.64 -14.71
CA ALA A 338 6.51 -14.56 -15.47
C ALA A 338 6.31 -14.93 -16.95
N SER A 339 7.15 -15.81 -17.50
CA SER A 339 7.05 -16.36 -18.86
C SER A 339 5.88 -17.33 -19.07
N LYS A 340 5.27 -17.83 -17.97
CA LYS A 340 4.12 -18.75 -18.00
C LYS A 340 2.78 -18.03 -17.87
N LEU A 341 2.79 -16.72 -17.64
CA LEU A 341 1.60 -15.88 -17.58
C LEU A 341 1.46 -15.04 -18.84
N GLY A 342 0.23 -14.94 -19.34
CA GLY A 342 -0.11 -14.00 -20.40
C GLY A 342 0.00 -12.54 -19.93
N ALA A 343 -0.02 -11.60 -20.87
CA ALA A 343 -0.09 -10.17 -20.56
C ALA A 343 -1.33 -9.82 -19.72
N SER A 344 -2.44 -10.52 -19.96
CA SER A 344 -3.62 -10.54 -19.10
C SER A 344 -3.89 -11.98 -18.66
N SER A 345 -4.11 -12.18 -17.36
CA SER A 345 -4.42 -13.49 -16.77
C SER A 345 -5.69 -13.38 -15.94
N THR A 346 -6.65 -14.29 -16.18
CA THR A 346 -7.91 -14.30 -15.44
C THR A 346 -7.70 -14.64 -13.97
N VAL A 347 -8.34 -13.89 -13.08
CA VAL A 347 -8.43 -14.18 -11.65
C VAL A 347 -9.90 -14.48 -11.35
N THR A 348 -10.20 -15.69 -10.93
CA THR A 348 -11.56 -16.09 -10.54
C THR A 348 -11.61 -16.23 -9.04
N ILE A 349 -12.55 -15.54 -8.40
CA ILE A 349 -12.81 -15.66 -6.97
C ILE A 349 -14.00 -16.59 -6.76
N GLY A 350 -13.75 -17.69 -6.06
CA GLY A 350 -14.76 -18.67 -5.70
C GLY A 350 -15.86 -18.06 -4.83
N ALA A 351 -17.11 -18.24 -5.23
CA ALA A 351 -18.26 -17.84 -4.41
C ALA A 351 -18.34 -18.68 -3.12
N GLY A 352 -18.99 -18.18 -2.08
CA GLY A 352 -19.36 -19.02 -0.94
C GLY A 352 -20.49 -19.98 -1.31
N GLY A 353 -20.48 -21.17 -0.71
CA GLY A 353 -21.53 -22.16 -0.92
C GLY A 353 -22.86 -21.70 -0.33
N SER A 354 -23.97 -22.05 -0.99
CA SER A 354 -25.31 -21.76 -0.50
C SER A 354 -25.63 -22.54 0.77
N GLY A 355 -26.37 -21.94 1.69
CA GLY A 355 -26.95 -22.68 2.82
C GLY A 355 -28.00 -23.68 2.36
N GLY A 356 -28.08 -24.83 3.03
CA GLY A 356 -29.11 -25.83 2.79
C GLY A 356 -30.50 -25.32 3.16
N THR A 357 -31.51 -25.78 2.43
CA THR A 357 -32.91 -25.36 2.65
C THR A 357 -33.48 -25.93 3.93
N ALA A 358 -34.34 -25.15 4.59
CA ALA A 358 -35.21 -25.62 5.66
C ALA A 358 -36.14 -26.76 5.19
N THR A 359 -36.52 -27.65 6.10
CA THR A 359 -37.62 -28.61 5.89
C THR A 359 -38.58 -28.62 7.07
N ASN A 360 -39.88 -28.67 6.77
CA ASN A 360 -40.95 -28.86 7.75
C ASN A 360 -41.62 -30.24 7.60
N ILE A 361 -41.03 -31.11 6.78
CA ILE A 361 -41.58 -32.43 6.51
C ILE A 361 -41.12 -33.40 7.61
N ALA A 362 -42.07 -34.11 8.20
CA ALA A 362 -41.77 -35.12 9.21
C ALA A 362 -40.84 -36.22 8.68
N ASN A 363 -39.85 -36.61 9.50
CA ASN A 363 -38.79 -37.56 9.17
C ASN A 363 -37.92 -37.19 7.95
N ALA A 364 -38.02 -35.97 7.44
CA ALA A 364 -37.17 -35.53 6.34
C ALA A 364 -35.84 -34.99 6.87
N ALA A 365 -34.76 -35.34 6.16
CA ALA A 365 -33.48 -34.68 6.34
C ALA A 365 -33.56 -33.22 5.86
N GLY A 366 -32.76 -32.35 6.48
CA GLY A 366 -32.58 -30.98 6.00
C GLY A 366 -31.94 -30.93 4.62
N GLY A 367 -32.11 -29.80 3.93
CA GLY A 367 -31.50 -29.59 2.62
C GLY A 367 -29.98 -29.66 2.70
N ALA A 368 -29.38 -30.28 1.69
CA ALA A 368 -27.92 -30.32 1.54
C ALA A 368 -27.37 -28.91 1.33
N GLU A 369 -26.20 -28.66 1.89
CA GLU A 369 -25.41 -27.47 1.68
C GLU A 369 -24.85 -27.39 0.25
N GLY A 370 -24.62 -26.16 -0.21
CA GLY A 370 -23.89 -25.87 -1.44
C GLY A 370 -22.38 -25.93 -1.23
N ALA A 371 -21.68 -26.45 -2.24
CA ALA A 371 -20.23 -26.39 -2.31
C ALA A 371 -19.75 -24.92 -2.44
N GLY A 372 -18.61 -24.60 -1.82
CA GLY A 372 -17.90 -23.36 -2.11
C GLY A 372 -17.31 -23.39 -3.52
N GLY A 373 -17.16 -22.23 -4.15
CA GLY A 373 -16.59 -22.09 -5.47
C GLY A 373 -15.06 -22.12 -5.48
N THR A 374 -14.51 -22.50 -6.63
CA THR A 374 -13.06 -22.54 -6.88
C THR A 374 -12.51 -21.15 -7.13
N THR A 375 -11.38 -20.87 -6.51
CA THR A 375 -10.56 -19.70 -6.78
C THR A 375 -9.36 -20.07 -7.66
N SER A 376 -9.07 -19.25 -8.67
CA SER A 376 -7.97 -19.47 -9.61
C SER A 376 -7.23 -18.18 -9.98
N PHE A 377 -5.95 -18.34 -10.36
CA PHE A 377 -5.07 -17.30 -10.86
C PHE A 377 -4.39 -17.77 -12.14
N GLY A 378 -4.85 -17.28 -13.29
CA GLY A 378 -4.40 -17.71 -14.61
C GLY A 378 -4.51 -19.23 -14.79
N PRO A 379 -3.42 -19.93 -15.15
CA PRO A 379 -3.42 -21.39 -15.28
C PRO A 379 -3.42 -22.13 -13.94
N ILE A 380 -3.32 -21.43 -12.80
CA ILE A 380 -3.30 -22.04 -11.47
C ILE A 380 -4.74 -22.09 -10.93
N SER A 381 -5.26 -23.29 -10.70
CA SER A 381 -6.48 -23.51 -9.92
C SER A 381 -6.17 -24.35 -8.69
N LEU A 382 -6.76 -24.00 -7.55
CA LEU A 382 -6.91 -24.95 -6.44
C LEU A 382 -8.17 -25.76 -6.73
N ALA A 383 -8.04 -26.99 -7.21
CA ALA A 383 -9.23 -27.84 -7.33
C ALA A 383 -9.93 -27.93 -5.95
N ILE A 384 -11.26 -27.79 -5.94
CA ILE A 384 -12.07 -28.24 -4.81
C ILE A 384 -11.90 -29.76 -4.82
N ASP A 385 -11.40 -30.35 -3.74
CA ASP A 385 -11.66 -31.77 -3.53
C ASP A 385 -13.18 -31.91 -3.37
N ASP A 386 -13.84 -32.33 -4.45
CA ASP A 386 -15.18 -32.89 -4.41
C ASP A 386 -15.09 -34.16 -3.55
N TYR A 387 -15.24 -34.00 -2.23
CA TYR A 387 -15.61 -35.10 -1.37
C TYR A 387 -17.01 -35.57 -1.80
N GLY A 388 -17.04 -36.49 -2.75
CA GLY A 388 -18.22 -37.28 -3.09
C GLY A 388 -18.75 -37.99 -1.85
N PRO A 389 -20.05 -38.34 -1.84
CA PRO A 389 -20.69 -38.90 -0.66
C PRO A 389 -20.02 -40.24 -0.34
N TRP A 390 -19.97 -40.58 0.94
CA TRP A 390 -19.48 -41.85 1.50
C TRP A 390 -18.01 -41.85 1.96
N PHE A 391 -17.84 -41.53 3.25
CA PHE A 391 -16.72 -41.87 4.13
C PHE A 391 -15.37 -41.18 3.91
N ALA A 392 -15.17 -40.04 4.58
CA ALA A 392 -13.85 -39.65 5.06
C ALA A 392 -13.95 -39.09 6.48
N ARG A 393 -14.02 -39.99 7.48
CA ARG A 393 -13.40 -39.70 8.76
C ARG A 393 -11.90 -39.57 8.52
N LYS A 394 -11.41 -38.37 8.20
CA LYS A 394 -10.06 -37.99 8.61
C LYS A 394 -10.19 -37.29 9.96
N ASN A 395 -10.24 -38.12 11.00
CA ASN A 395 -9.84 -37.68 12.33
C ASN A 395 -8.47 -37.00 12.19
N GLY A 396 -8.36 -35.78 12.70
CA GLY A 396 -7.12 -35.10 13.08
C GLY A 396 -5.92 -35.28 12.15
N GLY A 397 -5.59 -34.21 11.40
CA GLY A 397 -4.22 -33.91 10.96
C GLY A 397 -3.50 -34.97 10.15
N ASN A 398 -3.46 -34.82 8.82
CA ASN A 398 -2.20 -34.79 8.08
C ASN A 398 -2.45 -34.22 6.69
N GLY A 399 -1.54 -33.37 6.23
CA GLY A 399 -1.63 -32.69 4.94
C GLY A 399 -1.42 -33.62 3.75
N SER A 400 -1.55 -32.99 2.58
CA SER A 400 -1.15 -33.46 1.26
C SER A 400 -2.03 -34.54 0.62
N SER A 401 -2.81 -34.12 -0.36
CA SER A 401 -2.68 -34.69 -1.69
C SER A 401 -3.00 -33.64 -2.74
N ILE A 402 -2.01 -33.42 -3.60
CA ILE A 402 -2.09 -32.70 -4.86
C ILE A 402 -3.33 -33.16 -5.64
N GLY A 403 -4.29 -32.25 -5.84
CA GLY A 403 -5.57 -32.51 -6.51
C GLY A 403 -5.67 -31.95 -7.93
N SER A 404 -4.62 -32.06 -8.76
CA SER A 404 -4.64 -32.16 -10.24
C SER A 404 -3.31 -31.67 -10.81
N PRO A 405 -2.75 -32.33 -11.85
CA PRO A 405 -1.62 -31.77 -12.55
C PRO A 405 -2.05 -30.41 -13.16
N PRO A 406 -1.16 -29.41 -13.13
CA PRO A 406 -1.34 -28.24 -13.99
C PRO A 406 -1.51 -28.73 -15.44
N THR A 407 -2.32 -28.02 -16.23
CA THR A 407 -2.37 -28.21 -17.68
C THR A 407 -0.94 -28.41 -18.20
N ALA A 408 -0.70 -29.49 -18.96
CA ALA A 408 0.63 -29.98 -19.29
C ALA A 408 1.62 -28.84 -19.64
N GLY A 409 2.62 -28.58 -18.78
CA GLY A 409 3.72 -27.63 -19.04
C GLY A 409 3.98 -26.49 -18.03
N VAL A 410 3.26 -26.42 -16.90
CA VAL A 410 3.46 -25.37 -15.86
C VAL A 410 3.82 -26.00 -14.53
N ALA A 411 5.09 -26.03 -14.11
CA ALA A 411 5.47 -26.55 -12.79
C ALA A 411 5.26 -25.48 -11.70
N ALA A 412 4.16 -25.54 -10.95
CA ALA A 412 3.96 -24.74 -9.73
C ALA A 412 4.50 -25.52 -8.50
N ARG A 413 5.28 -24.87 -7.62
CA ARG A 413 5.77 -25.46 -6.35
C ARG A 413 4.98 -24.83 -5.20
N GLY A 414 4.22 -25.62 -4.45
CA GLY A 414 3.45 -25.12 -3.30
C GLY A 414 2.89 -26.25 -2.41
N GLY A 415 2.77 -25.98 -1.11
CA GLY A 415 2.08 -26.84 -0.15
C GLY A 415 0.70 -26.25 0.18
N GLY A 416 -0.33 -27.09 0.19
CA GLY A 416 -1.71 -26.70 0.56
C GLY A 416 -2.08 -27.19 1.95
N GLY A 417 -3.05 -26.53 2.58
CA GLY A 417 -3.65 -26.99 3.84
C GLY A 417 -5.17 -26.85 3.82
N GLY A 418 -5.85 -27.86 4.37
CA GLY A 418 -7.32 -27.95 4.35
C GLY A 418 -8.02 -26.86 5.16
N GLY A 419 -9.26 -26.57 4.78
CA GLY A 419 -10.16 -25.73 5.56
C GLY A 419 -10.60 -26.41 6.86
N GLY A 420 -11.08 -25.62 7.82
CA GLY A 420 -11.62 -26.15 9.07
C GLY A 420 -12.88 -26.99 8.82
N GLY A 421 -12.97 -28.16 9.47
CA GLY A 421 -14.13 -29.04 9.35
C GLY A 421 -15.40 -28.41 9.94
N GLY A 422 -16.56 -28.66 9.34
CA GLY A 422 -17.84 -28.27 9.90
C GLY A 422 -18.24 -29.15 11.08
N ALA A 423 -18.94 -28.60 12.08
CA ALA A 423 -19.46 -29.38 13.19
C ALA A 423 -20.81 -30.03 12.85
N GLY A 424 -21.09 -31.21 13.41
CA GLY A 424 -22.40 -31.85 13.30
C GLY A 424 -23.50 -31.07 14.02
N GLY A 425 -24.73 -31.18 13.53
CA GLY A 425 -25.91 -30.61 14.19
C GLY A 425 -26.41 -31.49 15.34
N ASN A 426 -27.00 -30.87 16.35
CA ASN A 426 -27.44 -31.56 17.58
C ASN A 426 -28.95 -31.42 17.82
N GLN A 427 -29.53 -32.39 18.54
CA GLN A 427 -30.91 -32.37 19.05
C GLN A 427 -31.03 -31.75 20.46
N GLY A 428 -29.94 -31.23 21.03
CA GLY A 428 -29.94 -30.51 22.31
C GLY A 428 -29.70 -29.02 22.12
N ASN A 429 -29.68 -28.25 23.22
CA ASN A 429 -29.43 -26.80 23.20
C ASN A 429 -27.93 -26.43 23.10
N THR A 430 -27.07 -27.37 22.71
CA THR A 430 -25.61 -27.20 22.64
C THR A 430 -25.16 -27.23 21.19
N VAL A 431 -24.59 -26.11 20.75
CA VAL A 431 -24.00 -25.91 19.42
C VAL A 431 -22.65 -26.63 19.35
N GLY A 432 -22.42 -27.41 18.28
CA GLY A 432 -21.12 -28.02 18.02
C GLY A 432 -20.16 -26.99 17.41
N ALA A 433 -18.97 -26.81 17.98
CA ALA A 433 -18.00 -25.85 17.47
C ALA A 433 -17.33 -26.33 16.16
N GLY A 434 -17.24 -25.44 15.18
CA GLY A 434 -16.50 -25.70 13.93
C GLY A 434 -14.99 -25.80 14.15
N GLY A 435 -14.32 -26.57 13.28
CA GLY A 435 -12.87 -26.72 13.29
C GLY A 435 -12.13 -25.47 12.83
N THR A 436 -10.92 -25.25 13.32
CA THR A 436 -10.07 -24.13 12.91
C THR A 436 -9.06 -24.55 11.83
N SER A 437 -8.65 -23.60 10.99
CA SER A 437 -7.54 -23.78 10.05
C SER A 437 -6.49 -22.67 10.23
N ILE A 438 -5.26 -23.03 9.89
CA ILE A 438 -4.10 -22.13 9.89
C ILE A 438 -3.93 -21.48 8.51
N THR A 439 -4.25 -22.22 7.45
CA THR A 439 -3.97 -21.84 6.06
C THR A 439 -5.24 -21.57 5.25
N GLY A 440 -6.41 -21.97 5.73
CA GLY A 440 -7.70 -21.73 5.09
C GLY A 440 -8.75 -21.17 6.07
N GLY A 441 -10.00 -21.09 5.59
CA GLY A 441 -11.12 -20.63 6.40
C GLY A 441 -11.45 -21.59 7.55
N ASN A 442 -12.00 -21.07 8.65
CA ASN A 442 -12.53 -21.92 9.72
C ASN A 442 -13.86 -22.54 9.29
N GLY A 443 -14.17 -23.72 9.84
CA GLY A 443 -15.46 -24.37 9.67
C GLY A 443 -16.57 -23.66 10.46
N GLY A 444 -17.80 -23.78 9.97
CA GLY A 444 -18.99 -23.35 10.66
C GLY A 444 -19.36 -24.28 11.80
N SER A 445 -20.02 -23.70 12.80
CA SER A 445 -20.59 -24.46 13.91
C SER A 445 -21.91 -25.13 13.50
N GLY A 446 -22.18 -26.31 14.02
CA GLY A 446 -23.44 -27.02 13.79
C GLY A 446 -24.56 -26.43 14.65
N GLY A 447 -25.76 -26.30 14.10
CA GLY A 447 -26.90 -25.78 14.82
C GLY A 447 -27.50 -26.77 15.81
N ALA A 448 -28.36 -26.23 16.67
CA ALA A 448 -28.98 -26.91 17.80
C ALA A 448 -30.47 -26.56 17.86
N GLN A 449 -31.19 -27.14 18.84
CA GLN A 449 -32.54 -26.70 19.12
C GLN A 449 -32.55 -25.21 19.50
N ASN A 450 -33.43 -24.43 18.87
CA ASN A 450 -33.61 -22.99 19.07
C ASN A 450 -32.34 -22.12 18.92
N THR A 451 -31.25 -22.69 18.42
CA THR A 451 -29.94 -22.01 18.34
C THR A 451 -29.31 -22.28 16.99
N THR A 452 -29.07 -21.22 16.21
CA THR A 452 -28.38 -21.31 14.93
C THR A 452 -26.89 -21.50 15.12
N GLY A 453 -26.28 -22.29 14.25
CA GLY A 453 -24.84 -22.41 14.15
C GLY A 453 -24.22 -21.10 13.67
N VAL A 454 -23.06 -20.77 14.21
CA VAL A 454 -22.29 -19.58 13.83
C VAL A 454 -21.40 -19.90 12.63
N ALA A 455 -21.32 -18.99 11.66
CA ALA A 455 -20.40 -19.12 10.54
C ALA A 455 -18.94 -19.14 11.02
N GLY A 456 -18.11 -19.92 10.33
CA GLY A 456 -16.67 -19.91 10.54
C GLY A 456 -16.09 -18.56 10.16
N ALA A 457 -15.06 -18.14 10.90
CA ALA A 457 -14.32 -16.94 10.53
C ALA A 457 -13.49 -17.18 9.27
N ALA A 458 -13.39 -16.16 8.42
CA ALA A 458 -12.32 -16.11 7.43
C ALA A 458 -10.98 -16.05 8.17
N ARG A 459 -10.08 -16.99 7.87
CA ARG A 459 -8.70 -16.98 8.38
C ARG A 459 -7.76 -17.09 7.20
N GLY A 460 -6.78 -16.19 7.19
CA GLY A 460 -5.86 -16.00 6.07
C GLY A 460 -6.59 -15.99 4.73
N GLY A 461 -7.55 -15.11 4.47
CA GLY A 461 -8.19 -14.97 3.15
C GLY A 461 -9.17 -16.06 2.69
N GLY A 462 -9.26 -17.21 3.38
CA GLY A 462 -10.21 -18.27 3.00
C GLY A 462 -11.63 -18.06 3.49
N GLY A 463 -12.62 -18.43 2.67
CA GLY A 463 -14.04 -18.31 3.00
C GLY A 463 -14.41 -19.16 4.21
N GLY A 464 -15.00 -18.57 5.25
CA GLY A 464 -15.49 -19.34 6.40
C GLY A 464 -16.64 -20.28 6.04
N GLY A 465 -16.74 -21.42 6.71
CA GLY A 465 -17.88 -22.34 6.52
C GLY A 465 -19.18 -21.75 7.05
N GLY A 466 -20.30 -22.00 6.39
CA GLY A 466 -21.62 -21.52 6.82
C GLY A 466 -22.06 -22.14 8.14
N GLY A 467 -22.81 -21.40 8.96
CA GLY A 467 -23.39 -21.95 10.19
C GLY A 467 -24.50 -22.95 9.90
N GLY A 468 -24.61 -24.01 10.69
CA GLY A 468 -25.73 -24.95 10.59
C GLY A 468 -27.06 -24.35 11.03
N ALA A 469 -28.17 -24.80 10.46
CA ALA A 469 -29.49 -24.30 10.84
C ALA A 469 -29.92 -24.64 12.28
N SER A 470 -30.74 -23.80 12.91
CA SER A 470 -31.47 -24.17 14.13
C SER A 470 -32.63 -25.12 13.84
N ALA A 471 -33.03 -25.91 14.83
CA ALA A 471 -34.30 -26.64 14.82
C ALA A 471 -35.25 -26.06 15.88
N ASP A 472 -36.47 -25.68 15.50
CA ASP A 472 -37.49 -25.17 16.41
C ASP A 472 -38.72 -26.08 16.36
N GLY A 473 -38.77 -27.04 17.30
CA GLY A 473 -39.87 -28.00 17.41
C GLY A 473 -40.08 -28.83 16.13
N THR A 474 -41.12 -28.50 15.37
CA THR A 474 -41.49 -29.19 14.12
C THR A 474 -40.94 -28.54 12.85
N MET A 475 -40.34 -27.35 12.95
CA MET A 475 -39.79 -26.60 11.83
C MET A 475 -38.27 -26.46 11.97
N SER A 476 -37.57 -26.43 10.84
CA SER A 476 -36.13 -26.17 10.82
C SER A 476 -35.81 -24.88 10.07
N GLY A 477 -34.72 -24.20 10.45
CA GLY A 477 -34.20 -23.05 9.72
C GLY A 477 -33.39 -23.45 8.48
N PRO A 478 -33.09 -22.50 7.59
CA PRO A 478 -32.08 -22.69 6.55
C PRO A 478 -30.66 -22.64 7.14
N GLY A 479 -29.72 -23.32 6.51
CA GLY A 479 -28.29 -23.18 6.82
C GLY A 479 -27.76 -21.81 6.38
N GLY A 480 -26.65 -21.38 6.98
CA GLY A 480 -25.96 -20.15 6.60
C GLY A 480 -25.10 -20.33 5.34
N PRO A 481 -24.89 -19.29 4.54
CA PRO A 481 -23.97 -19.32 3.41
C PRO A 481 -22.50 -19.39 3.87
N GLY A 482 -21.64 -19.96 3.04
CA GLY A 482 -20.20 -19.90 3.21
C GLY A 482 -19.61 -18.55 2.78
N GLY A 483 -18.39 -18.26 3.22
CA GLY A 483 -17.61 -17.10 2.80
C GLY A 483 -17.01 -17.27 1.39
N ARG A 484 -16.73 -16.16 0.71
CA ARG A 484 -16.04 -16.15 -0.59
C ARG A 484 -14.54 -16.42 -0.43
N GLY A 485 -13.92 -16.84 -1.53
CA GLY A 485 -12.47 -16.96 -1.64
C GLY A 485 -11.75 -15.62 -1.85
N GLU A 486 -10.44 -15.70 -2.04
CA GLU A 486 -9.54 -14.55 -2.25
C GLU A 486 -8.26 -14.99 -2.97
N VAL A 487 -7.60 -14.07 -3.69
CA VAL A 487 -6.23 -14.26 -4.19
C VAL A 487 -5.36 -13.10 -3.75
N CYS A 488 -4.22 -13.40 -3.16
CA CYS A 488 -3.14 -12.45 -2.95
C CYS A 488 -1.97 -12.79 -3.87
N VAL A 489 -1.45 -11.81 -4.60
CA VAL A 489 -0.33 -11.97 -5.53
C VAL A 489 0.69 -10.85 -5.33
N TRP A 490 1.97 -11.20 -5.41
CA TRP A 490 3.09 -10.27 -5.33
C TRP A 490 4.14 -10.59 -6.39
N GLY A 491 4.87 -9.56 -6.80
CA GLY A 491 5.98 -9.69 -7.74
C GLY A 491 7.25 -10.22 -7.08
N ILE A 492 8.06 -10.96 -7.85
CA ILE A 492 9.42 -11.38 -7.48
C ILE A 492 10.34 -10.88 -8.61
N ALA A 493 11.14 -9.87 -8.30
CA ALA A 493 11.93 -9.09 -9.27
C ALA A 493 13.40 -9.48 -9.26
#